data_AF-A0A6H5HK79-F1
#
_entry.id   AF-A0A6H5HK79-F1
#
_cell.length_a   1.000
_cell.length_b   1.000
_cell.length_c   1.000
_cell.angle_alpha   90.00
_cell.angle_beta   90.00
_cell.angle_gamma   90.00
#
_symmetry.space_group_name_H-M   'P 1'
#
loop_
_entity.id
_entity.type
_entity.pdbx_description
1 polymer ?
#
loop_
_entity_poly.entity_id
_entity_poly.type
_entity_poly.pdbx_seq_one_letter_code
_entity_poly.pdbx_strand_id
1 'polypeptide(L)'
;MPVGRMRLLLAILLQKISTPEKLEKLRFGKRLIDDVLVESIEQSGRTPCKDASLTESERLSENVKILLEWTVPKEHMDKFKQERRSMEELLDEFTNLFIYDRPSRFSH
;
A
#
# COMPACT_ATOMS: atom_id res chain seq x y z
N MET A 1 4.84 -9.59 9.75
CA MET A 1 3.56 -8.97 10.19
C MET A 1 2.38 -9.89 9.87
N PRO A 2 1.29 -9.87 10.67
CA PRO A 2 0.07 -10.60 10.31
C PRO A 2 -0.60 -10.01 9.05
N VAL A 3 -1.09 -10.88 8.16
CA VAL A 3 -1.73 -10.51 6.88
C VAL A 3 -2.85 -9.48 7.05
N GLY A 4 -3.68 -9.64 8.09
CA GLY A 4 -4.76 -8.69 8.37
C GLY A 4 -4.29 -7.25 8.62
N ARG A 5 -3.12 -7.06 9.25
CA ARG A 5 -2.57 -5.72 9.48
C ARG A 5 -2.01 -5.12 8.19
N MET A 6 -1.33 -5.91 7.35
CA MET A 6 -0.88 -5.47 6.02
C MET A 6 -2.05 -5.00 5.15
N ARG A 7 -3.13 -5.80 5.12
CA ARG A 7 -4.38 -5.48 4.41
C ARG A 7 -4.98 -4.14 4.85
N LEU A 8 -5.01 -3.89 6.16
CA LEU A 8 -5.52 -2.64 6.73
C LEU A 8 -4.66 -1.44 6.32
N LEU A 9 -3.34 -1.52 6.50
CA LEU A 9 -2.43 -0.42 6.16
C LEU A 9 -2.50 -0.10 4.66
N LEU A 10 -2.56 -1.13 3.82
CA LEU A 10 -2.67 -0.97 2.39
C LEU A 10 -4.00 -0.31 1.98
N ALA A 11 -5.10 -0.66 2.65
CA ALA A 11 -6.38 0.00 2.44
C ALA A 11 -6.33 1.50 2.78
N ILE A 12 -5.60 1.88 3.83
CA ILE A 12 -5.41 3.28 4.20
C ILE A 12 -4.51 3.99 3.17
N LEU A 13 -3.39 3.36 2.80
CA LEU A 13 -2.47 3.91 1.80
C LEU A 13 -3.17 4.14 0.46
N LEU A 14 -3.90 3.15 -0.06
CA LEU A 14 -4.64 3.27 -1.32
C LEU A 14 -5.66 4.41 -1.27
N GLN A 15 -6.38 4.57 -0.16
CA GLN A 15 -7.30 5.70 0.02
C GLN A 15 -6.64 7.07 -0.04
N LYS A 16 -5.38 7.16 0.39
CA LYS A 16 -4.63 8.43 0.42
C LYS A 16 -3.98 8.75 -0.93
N ILE A 17 -3.43 7.76 -1.61
CA ILE A 17 -2.70 7.96 -2.88
C ILE A 17 -3.59 7.88 -4.12
N SER A 18 -4.79 7.29 -3.99
CA SER A 18 -5.74 7.14 -5.09
C SER A 18 -6.89 8.13 -4.98
N THR A 19 -7.40 8.58 -6.12
CA THR A 19 -8.62 9.39 -6.17
C THR A 19 -9.86 8.53 -5.89
N PRO A 20 -10.95 9.10 -5.35
CA PRO A 20 -12.19 8.37 -5.08
C PRO A 20 -12.74 7.66 -6.33
N GLU A 21 -12.64 8.27 -7.51
CA GLU A 21 -13.04 7.65 -8.78
C GLU A 21 -12.23 6.39 -9.11
N LYS A 22 -10.91 6.39 -8.84
CA LYS A 22 -10.07 5.20 -9.04
C LYS A 22 -10.43 4.11 -8.05
N LEU A 23 -10.65 4.47 -6.78
CA LEU A 23 -11.06 3.52 -5.74
C LEU A 23 -12.41 2.88 -6.06
N GLU A 24 -13.36 3.66 -6.57
CA GLU A 24 -14.66 3.16 -7.01
C GLU A 24 -14.53 2.18 -8.18
N LYS A 25 -13.72 2.52 -9.20
CA LYS A 25 -13.42 1.64 -10.34
C LYS A 25 -12.76 0.33 -9.90
N LEU A 26 -11.84 0.41 -8.95
CA LEU A 26 -11.19 -0.75 -8.33
C LEU A 26 -12.16 -1.57 -7.45
N ARG A 27 -13.38 -1.08 -7.21
CA ARG A 27 -14.36 -1.65 -6.27
C ARG A 27 -13.78 -1.80 -4.86
N PHE A 28 -12.99 -0.81 -4.45
CA PHE A 28 -12.42 -0.70 -3.11
C PHE A 28 -13.53 -0.79 -2.04
N GLY A 29 -13.34 -1.65 -1.03
CA GLY A 29 -14.34 -1.91 0.02
C GLY A 29 -15.45 -2.90 -0.35
N LYS A 30 -15.57 -3.30 -1.63
CA LYS A 30 -16.53 -4.33 -2.09
C LYS A 30 -15.85 -5.67 -2.45
N ARG A 31 -14.52 -5.72 -2.47
CA ARG A 31 -13.71 -6.91 -2.79
C ARG A 31 -12.47 -7.00 -1.90
N LEU A 32 -11.76 -8.12 -1.94
CA LEU A 32 -10.52 -8.31 -1.18
C LEU A 32 -9.47 -7.28 -1.57
N ILE A 33 -8.77 -6.75 -0.56
CA ILE A 33 -7.75 -5.73 -0.77
C ILE A 33 -6.57 -6.26 -1.60
N ASP A 34 -6.28 -7.56 -1.51
CA ASP A 34 -5.26 -8.24 -2.31
C ASP A 34 -5.59 -8.11 -3.81
N ASP A 35 -6.84 -8.35 -4.22
CA ASP A 35 -7.27 -8.16 -5.61
C ASP A 35 -7.20 -6.70 -6.01
N VAL A 36 -7.62 -5.78 -5.13
CA VAL A 36 -7.53 -4.33 -5.39
C VAL A 36 -6.09 -3.91 -5.62
N LEU A 37 -5.14 -4.43 -4.83
CA LEU A 37 -3.72 -4.15 -4.95
C LEU A 37 -3.18 -4.61 -6.30
N VAL A 38 -3.48 -5.84 -6.69
CA VAL A 38 -3.07 -6.43 -7.97
C VAL A 38 -3.54 -5.54 -9.13
N GLU A 39 -4.82 -5.17 -9.14
CA GLU A 39 -5.37 -4.33 -10.20
C GLU A 39 -4.82 -2.91 -10.16
N SER A 40 -4.55 -2.36 -8.97
CA SER A 40 -3.91 -1.05 -8.82
C SER A 40 -2.49 -1.02 -9.40
N ILE A 41 -1.73 -2.10 -9.19
CA ILE A 41 -0.39 -2.29 -9.79
C ILE A 41 -0.50 -2.40 -11.31
N GLU A 42 -1.46 -3.19 -11.83
CA GLU A 42 -1.71 -3.32 -13.28
C GLU A 42 -2.12 -1.99 -13.92
N GLN A 43 -3.02 -1.25 -13.29
CA GLN A 43 -3.44 0.09 -13.75
C GLN A 43 -2.29 1.10 -13.73
N SER A 44 -1.28 0.89 -12.88
CA SER A 44 -0.06 1.69 -12.85
C SER A 44 0.96 1.28 -13.92
N GLY A 45 0.63 0.29 -14.78
CA GLY A 45 1.49 -0.21 -15.83
C GLY A 45 2.58 -1.17 -15.35
N ARG A 46 2.40 -1.78 -14.17
CA ARG A 46 3.35 -2.72 -13.56
C ARG A 46 2.78 -4.13 -13.51
N THR A 47 3.68 -5.09 -13.33
CA THR A 47 3.30 -6.51 -13.22
C THR A 47 3.19 -6.91 -11.75
N PRO A 48 1.98 -7.23 -11.25
CA PRO A 48 1.82 -7.75 -9.90
C PRO A 48 2.39 -9.16 -9.79
N CYS A 49 2.85 -9.52 -8.59
CA CYS A 49 3.23 -10.87 -8.23
C CYS A 49 1.98 -11.75 -8.10
N LYS A 50 1.81 -12.68 -9.03
CA LYS A 50 0.73 -13.68 -9.06
C LYS A 50 1.25 -15.11 -8.83
N ASP A 51 2.46 -15.24 -8.27
CA ASP A 51 3.07 -16.55 -8.06
C ASP A 51 2.22 -17.39 -7.10
N ALA A 52 1.77 -18.54 -7.59
CA ALA A 52 0.91 -19.45 -6.84
C ALA A 52 1.70 -20.35 -5.87
N SER A 53 3.03 -20.36 -5.98
CA SER A 53 3.92 -21.12 -5.09
C SER A 53 4.14 -20.39 -3.76
N LEU A 54 3.86 -19.08 -3.72
CA LEU A 54 3.99 -18.24 -2.53
C LEU A 54 2.74 -18.34 -1.64
N THR A 55 2.94 -18.21 -0.34
CA THR A 55 1.82 -18.05 0.60
C THR A 55 1.09 -16.73 0.37
N GLU A 56 -0.17 -16.62 0.78
CA GLU A 56 -0.94 -15.36 0.69
C GLU A 56 -0.18 -14.17 1.30
N SER A 57 0.47 -14.37 2.45
CA SER A 57 1.31 -13.37 3.10
C SER A 57 2.48 -12.91 2.25
N GLU A 58 3.20 -13.85 1.64
CA GLU A 58 4.39 -13.53 0.85
C GLU A 58 4.00 -12.84 -0.45
N ARG A 59 2.98 -13.35 -1.13
CA ARG A 59 2.44 -12.73 -2.34
C ARG A 59 1.94 -11.31 -2.07
N LEU A 60 1.25 -11.10 -0.94
CA LEU A 60 0.81 -9.76 -0.54
C LEU A 60 2.01 -8.85 -0.27
N SER A 61 3.01 -9.33 0.46
CA SER A 61 4.24 -8.58 0.77
C SER A 61 5.00 -8.16 -0.48
N GLU A 62 5.15 -9.05 -1.47
CA GLU A 62 5.81 -8.71 -2.75
C GLU A 62 5.02 -7.65 -3.52
N ASN A 63 3.69 -7.76 -3.57
CA ASN A 63 2.86 -6.74 -4.21
C ASN A 63 2.89 -5.39 -3.48
N VAL A 64 2.90 -5.41 -2.14
CA VAL A 64 3.07 -4.20 -1.31
C VAL A 64 4.38 -3.51 -1.66
N LYS A 65 5.46 -4.28 -1.77
CA LYS A 65 6.77 -3.78 -2.16
C LYS A 65 6.75 -3.12 -3.54
N ILE A 66 6.14 -3.75 -4.53
CA ILE A 66 5.98 -3.18 -5.87
C ILE A 66 5.21 -1.84 -5.82
N LEU A 67 4.17 -1.75 -5.01
CA LEU A 67 3.40 -0.52 -4.83
C LEU A 67 4.23 0.58 -4.17
N LEU A 68 4.95 0.25 -3.09
CA LEU A 68 5.78 1.19 -2.34
C LEU A 68 6.95 1.71 -3.18
N GLU A 69 7.63 0.85 -3.94
CA GLU A 69 8.71 1.27 -4.84
C GLU A 69 8.23 2.23 -5.94
N TRP A 70 6.92 2.31 -6.21
CA TRP A 70 6.36 3.33 -7.09
C TRP A 70 5.95 4.60 -6.36
N THR A 71 5.27 4.41 -5.23
CA THR A 71 4.62 5.48 -4.49
C THR A 71 5.66 6.32 -3.75
N VAL A 72 6.76 5.69 -3.33
CA VAL A 72 7.81 6.29 -2.54
C VAL A 72 8.95 6.72 -3.45
N PRO A 73 9.39 7.99 -3.39
CA PRO A 73 10.53 8.46 -4.17
C PRO A 73 11.81 7.70 -3.78
N LYS A 74 12.68 7.46 -4.78
CA LYS A 74 13.90 6.66 -4.62
C LYS A 74 14.80 7.12 -3.47
N GLU A 75 14.88 8.42 -3.19
CA GLU A 75 15.67 8.95 -2.08
C GLU A 75 15.15 8.47 -0.71
N HIS A 76 13.82 8.49 -0.51
CA HIS A 76 13.24 7.90 0.68
C HIS A 76 13.54 6.41 0.72
N MET A 77 13.35 5.69 -0.40
CA MET A 77 13.61 4.25 -0.43
C MET A 77 15.07 3.87 -0.14
N ASP A 78 16.02 4.67 -0.57
CA ASP A 78 17.44 4.46 -0.28
C ASP A 78 17.73 4.61 1.21
N LYS A 79 17.20 5.66 1.86
CA LYS A 79 17.30 5.85 3.32
C LYS A 79 16.76 4.64 4.09
N PHE A 80 15.58 4.13 3.71
CA PHE A 80 15.02 2.93 4.33
C PHE A 80 15.88 1.68 4.15
N LYS A 81 16.48 1.50 2.96
CA LYS A 81 17.41 0.40 2.70
C LYS A 81 18.68 0.53 3.56
N GLN A 82 19.20 1.75 3.72
CA GLN A 82 20.35 2.03 4.57
C GLN A 82 20.04 1.78 6.06
N GLU A 83 18.84 2.14 6.51
CA GLU A 83 18.38 1.91 7.89
C GLU A 83 17.98 0.45 8.18
N ARG A 84 18.09 -0.46 7.20
CA ARG A 84 17.68 -1.89 7.30
C ARG A 84 16.23 -2.07 7.76
N ARG A 85 15.36 -1.10 7.47
CA ARG A 85 13.95 -1.20 7.82
C ARG A 85 13.22 -2.14 6.88
N SER A 86 12.30 -2.92 7.44
CA SER A 86 11.46 -3.83 6.67
C SER A 86 10.40 -3.06 5.88
N MET A 87 9.96 -3.62 4.75
CA MET A 87 8.82 -3.09 3.96
C MET A 87 7.57 -2.86 4.82
N GLU A 88 7.38 -3.73 5.82
CA GLU A 88 6.29 -3.66 6.79
C GLU A 88 6.36 -2.40 7.64
N GLU A 89 7.55 -2.01 8.10
CA GLU A 89 7.75 -0.77 8.87
C GLU A 89 7.57 0.46 8.01
N LEU A 90 7.98 0.40 6.75
CA LEU A 90 7.78 1.50 5.80
C LEU A 90 6.28 1.72 5.55
N LEU A 91 5.54 0.63 5.30
CA LEU A 91 4.09 0.69 5.12
C LEU A 91 3.40 1.26 6.37
N ASP A 92 3.83 0.84 7.56
CA ASP A 92 3.32 1.33 8.85
C ASP A 92 3.67 2.82 9.04
N GLU A 93 4.90 3.25 8.72
CA GLU A 93 5.34 4.65 8.81
C GLU A 93 4.54 5.55 7.88
N PHE A 94 4.39 5.19 6.60
CA PHE A 94 3.57 5.97 5.66
C PHE A 94 2.14 6.06 6.16
N THR A 95 1.56 4.94 6.57
CA THR A 95 0.19 4.93 7.07
C THR A 95 0.04 5.78 8.35
N ASN A 96 0.98 5.69 9.29
CA ASN A 96 0.96 6.48 10.53
C ASN A 96 1.17 7.97 10.26
N LEU A 97 2.10 8.34 9.38
CA LEU A 97 2.31 9.73 8.96
C LEU A 97 0.99 10.35 8.47
N PHE A 98 0.18 9.57 7.75
CA PHE A 98 -1.13 10.00 7.27
C PHE A 98 -2.28 9.91 8.28
N ILE A 99 -2.14 9.17 9.38
CA ILE A 99 -3.10 9.13 10.49
C ILE A 99 -2.90 10.33 11.42
N TYR A 100 -1.66 10.79 11.60
CA TYR A 100 -1.36 12.01 12.35
C TYR A 100 -1.63 13.30 11.56
N ASP A 101 -1.70 13.24 10.22
CA ASP A 101 -2.24 14.31 9.37
C ASP A 101 -3.78 14.31 9.34
N ARG A 102 -4.41 14.43 10.53
CA ARG A 102 -5.76 15.01 10.61
C ARG A 102 -5.55 16.52 10.56
N PRO A 103 -5.90 17.22 9.46
CA PRO A 103 -6.04 18.65 9.56
C PRO A 103 -7.18 18.91 10.55
N SER A 104 -6.89 19.74 11.55
CA SER A 104 -7.89 20.51 12.28
C SER A 104 -8.77 21.27 11.27
N ARG A 105 -9.77 20.60 10.71
CA ARG A 105 -10.87 21.19 9.93
C ARG A 105 -12.20 20.75 10.53
N PHE A 106 -12.37 21.10 11.79
CA PHE A 106 -13.66 21.48 12.37
C PHE A 106 -13.38 22.73 13.19
N SER A 107 -13.38 23.88 12.50
CA SER A 107 -13.57 25.22 13.07
C SER A 107 -13.68 26.18 11.91
N HIS A 108 -14.89 26.33 11.36
CA HIS A 108 -15.58 27.62 11.27
C HIS A 108 -17.05 27.38 10.89
#